data_AF-A0A6J4V312-F1
#
_entry.id   AF-A0A6J4V312-F1
#
_cell.length_a   1.000
_cell.length_b   1.000
_cell.length_c   1.000
_cell.angle_alpha   90.00
_cell.angle_beta   90.00
_cell.angle_gamma   90.00
#
_symmetry.space_group_name_H-M   'P 1'
#
loop_
_entity.id
_entity.type
_entity.pdbx_description
1 polymer ?
#
loop_
_entity_poly.entity_id
_entity_poly.type
_entity_poly.pdbx_seq_one_letter_code
_entity_poly.pdbx_strand_id
1 'polypeptide(L)' 'MPEERSSSADDRSRDQSVPDGAYTLDELCMLGGVTVRTVRYYISEGLLPPPSGHGTYARYTQDHLDRLL' A
#
# COMPACT_ATOMS: atom_id res chain seq x y z
N MET A 1 -20.57 -29.07 4.26
CA MET A 1 -20.32 -28.05 5.30
C MET A 1 -19.91 -28.80 6.56
N PRO A 2 -18.74 -28.55 7.20
CA PRO A 2 -17.93 -27.32 7.32
C PRO A 2 -16.62 -27.39 6.49
N GLU A 3 -16.10 -26.35 5.83
CA GLU A 3 -15.54 -25.06 6.30
C GLU A 3 -14.29 -25.21 7.18
N GLU A 4 -13.25 -24.46 6.81
CA GLU A 4 -12.07 -24.11 7.63
C GLU A 4 -10.90 -25.12 7.64
N ARG A 5 -10.05 -25.05 6.61
CA ARG A 5 -8.62 -25.33 6.81
C ARG A 5 -7.80 -24.10 6.47
N SER A 6 -7.58 -23.32 7.52
CA SER A 6 -6.35 -22.59 7.81
C SER A 6 -5.80 -21.79 6.63
N SER A 7 -6.21 -20.53 6.58
CA SER A 7 -5.40 -19.49 5.97
C SER A 7 -3.97 -19.63 6.49
N SER A 8 -3.09 -20.02 5.59
CA SER A 8 -1.66 -20.15 5.83
C SER A 8 -1.15 -18.77 6.21
N ALA A 9 -0.68 -18.66 7.45
CA ALA A 9 -0.02 -17.48 7.98
C ALA A 9 1.25 -17.23 7.15
N ASP A 10 1.12 -16.40 6.14
CA ASP A 10 2.22 -15.99 5.28
C ASP A 10 3.16 -15.09 6.10
N ASP A 11 4.31 -15.68 6.40
CA ASP A 11 5.63 -15.04 6.49
C ASP A 11 5.67 -13.62 7.07
N ARG A 12 5.82 -13.51 8.39
CA ARG A 12 6.30 -12.30 9.07
C ARG A 12 7.78 -12.06 8.75
N SER A 13 8.15 -11.85 7.49
CA SER A 13 9.44 -11.28 7.15
C SER A 13 9.42 -9.79 7.44
N ARG A 14 9.77 -9.48 8.69
CA ARG A 14 10.07 -8.15 9.19
C ARG A 14 11.45 -7.72 8.70
N ASP A 15 11.59 -7.50 7.40
CA ASP A 15 12.72 -6.75 6.84
C ASP A 15 12.22 -5.33 6.52
N GLN A 16 12.28 -4.44 7.50
CA GLN A 16 11.99 -3.01 7.32
C GLN A 16 13.30 -2.23 7.28
N SER A 17 14.13 -2.51 6.30
CA SER A 17 15.12 -1.53 5.85
C SER A 17 14.39 -0.57 4.92
N VAL A 18 13.58 0.35 5.46
CA VAL A 18 12.80 1.33 4.68
C VAL A 18 13.72 2.05 3.68
N PRO A 19 13.65 1.74 2.38
CA PRO A 19 14.51 2.39 1.41
C PRO A 19 13.99 3.81 1.23
N ASP A 20 14.92 4.76 1.27
CA ASP A 20 14.73 6.18 1.07
C ASP A 20 13.77 6.47 -0.10
N GLY A 21 12.50 6.76 0.24
CA GLY A 21 11.63 7.60 -0.58
C GLY A 21 10.63 6.96 -1.54
N ALA A 22 10.50 5.63 -1.68
CA ALA A 22 9.56 5.10 -2.68
C ALA A 22 8.96 3.71 -2.39
N TYR A 23 7.80 3.72 -1.73
CA TYR A 23 6.92 2.59 -1.50
C TYR A 23 6.15 2.19 -2.77
N THR A 24 5.91 0.90 -2.92
CA THR A 24 4.95 0.37 -3.88
C THR A 24 3.51 0.54 -3.39
N LEU A 25 2.54 0.34 -4.27
CA LEU A 25 1.12 0.41 -3.91
C LEU A 25 0.76 -0.58 -2.79
N ASP A 26 1.34 -1.77 -2.83
CA ASP A 26 1.10 -2.83 -1.84
C ASP A 26 1.69 -2.46 -0.47
N GLU A 27 2.94 -1.99 -0.45
CA GLU A 27 3.58 -1.49 0.77
C GLU A 27 2.82 -0.30 1.38
N LEU A 28 2.39 0.66 0.56
CA LEU A 28 1.60 1.79 1.03
C LEU A 28 0.28 1.33 1.67
N CYS A 29 -0.37 0.33 1.07
CA CYS A 29 -1.60 -0.25 1.61
C CYS A 29 -1.35 -0.93 2.96
N MET A 30 -0.30 -1.75 3.06
CA MET A 30 0.07 -2.41 4.31
C MET A 30 0.42 -1.42 5.42
N LEU A 31 1.20 -0.38 5.10
CA LEU A 31 1.65 0.60 6.08
C LEU A 31 0.54 1.58 6.48
N GLY A 32 -0.27 2.03 5.52
CA GLY A 32 -1.40 2.94 5.77
C GLY A 32 -2.67 2.24 6.26
N GLY A 33 -2.69 0.90 6.34
CA GLY A 33 -3.87 0.15 6.77
C GLY A 33 -5.08 0.29 5.82
N VAL A 34 -4.83 0.67 4.57
CA VAL A 34 -5.87 0.88 3.54
C VAL A 34 -5.74 -0.16 2.44
N THR A 35 -6.80 -0.29 1.62
CA THR A 35 -6.77 -1.19 0.46
C THR A 35 -6.37 -0.45 -0.81
N VAL A 36 -5.88 -1.21 -1.81
CA VAL A 36 -5.57 -0.72 -3.16
C VAL A 36 -6.73 0.08 -3.77
N ARG A 37 -7.97 -0.38 -3.55
CA ARG A 37 -9.19 0.28 -4.02
C ARG A 37 -9.35 1.68 -3.41
N THR A 38 -9.02 1.83 -2.13
CA THR A 38 -9.12 3.08 -1.38
C THR A 38 -8.06 4.06 -1.84
N VAL A 39 -6.81 3.61 -2.02
CA VAL A 39 -5.73 4.46 -2.56
C VAL A 39 -6.08 4.97 -3.96
N ARG A 40 -6.55 4.09 -4.85
CA ARG A 40 -7.01 4.50 -6.20
C ARG A 40 -8.18 5.47 -6.16
N TYR A 41 -9.11 5.28 -5.23
CA TYR A 41 -10.22 6.21 -5.01
C TYR A 41 -9.69 7.59 -4.61
N TYR A 42 -8.77 7.68 -3.65
CA TYR A 42 -8.17 8.96 -3.24
C TYR A 42 -7.37 9.66 -4.33
N ILE A 43 -6.65 8.91 -5.18
CA ILE A 43 -5.97 9.50 -6.35
C ILE A 43 -7.00 10.03 -7.35
N SER A 44 -8.07 9.26 -7.63
CA SER A 44 -9.13 9.66 -8.56
C SER A 44 -9.92 10.88 -8.07
N GLU A 45 -10.11 11.00 -6.76
CA GLU A 45 -10.77 12.14 -6.12
C GLU A 45 -9.82 13.35 -5.92
N GLY A 46 -8.51 13.18 -6.18
CA GLY A 46 -7.51 14.24 -6.01
C GLY A 46 -7.13 14.53 -4.55
N LEU A 47 -7.44 13.62 -3.63
CA LEU A 47 -7.10 13.71 -2.20
C LEU A 47 -5.64 13.31 -1.93
N LEU A 48 -5.11 12.41 -2.75
CA LEU A 48 -3.69 12.05 -2.77
C LEU A 48 -2.99 12.69 -3.97
N PRO A 49 -1.74 13.16 -3.80
CA PRO A 49 -0.94 13.59 -4.93
C PRO A 49 -0.77 12.44 -5.93
N PRO A 50 -0.62 12.75 -7.22
CA PRO A 50 -0.40 11.72 -8.23
C PRO A 50 0.90 10.98 -7.91
N PRO A 51 0.91 9.64 -8.00
CA PRO A 51 2.11 8.87 -7.74
C PRO A 51 3.21 9.26 -8.70
N SER A 52 4.46 9.13 -8.24
CA SER A 52 5.64 9.28 -9.08
C SER A 52 5.75 8.05 -9.99
N GLY A 53 5.05 8.09 -11.13
CA GLY A 53 5.01 6.99 -12.10
C GLY A 53 3.60 6.78 -12.67
N HIS A 54 3.51 6.07 -13.79
CA HIS A 54 2.25 5.79 -14.47
C HIS A 54 1.92 4.30 -14.40
N GLY A 55 0.68 3.96 -14.03
CA GLY A 55 0.18 2.58 -13.97
C GLY A 55 0.87 1.71 -12.91
N THR A 56 1.49 0.61 -13.33
CA THR A 56 2.10 -0.39 -12.45
C THR A 56 3.39 0.11 -11.77
N TYR A 57 4.09 1.07 -12.37
CA TYR A 57 5.32 1.64 -11.81
C TYR A 57 5.05 2.89 -10.95
N ALA A 58 3.81 3.08 -10.51
CA ALA A 58 3.44 4.13 -9.58
C ALA A 58 4.21 3.95 -8.27
N ARG A 59 5.11 4.89 -7.97
CA ARG A 59 5.83 4.94 -6.71
C ARG A 59 5.21 5.97 -5.78
N TYR A 60 5.05 5.57 -4.53
CA TYR A 60 4.46 6.35 -3.46
C TYR A 60 5.55 6.77 -2.48
N THR A 61 5.65 8.05 -2.21
CA THR A 61 6.60 8.56 -1.23
C THR A 61 6.00 8.52 0.17
N GLN A 62 6.81 8.81 1.18
CA GLN A 62 6.34 8.94 2.55
C GLN A 62 5.26 10.02 2.73
N ASP A 63 5.22 11.05 1.87
CA ASP A 63 4.13 12.06 1.86
C ASP A 63 2.75 11.43 1.59
N HIS A 64 2.69 10.39 0.76
CA HIS A 64 1.43 9.68 0.50
C HIS A 64 0.97 8.89 1.72
N LEU A 65 1.91 8.37 2.49
CA LEU A 65 1.65 7.61 3.72
C LEU A 65 1.21 8.54 4.84
N ASP A 66 1.83 9.71 4.98
CA ASP A 66 1.45 10.75 5.94
C ASP A 66 0.01 11.23 5.72
N ARG A 67 -0.44 11.32 4.46
CA ARG A 67 -1.82 11.67 4.10
C ARG A 67 -2.84 10.55 4.34
N LEU A 68 -2.39 9.31 4.53
CA LEU A 68 -3.25 8.16 4.82
C LEU A 68 -3.43 7.91 6.32
N LEU A 69 -2.54 8.46 7.15
CA LEU A 69 -2.61 8.46 8.63
C LEU A 69 -3.46 9.63 9.14
#